data_AF-A0A7S4KQR8-F1
#
_entry.id   AF-A0A7S4KQR8-F1
#
_cell.length_a   1.000
_cell.length_b   1.000
_cell.length_c   1.000
_cell.angle_alpha   90.00
_cell.angle_beta   90.00
_cell.angle_gamma   90.00
#
_symmetry.space_group_name_H-M   'P 1'
#
loop_
_entity.id
_entity.type
_entity.pdbx_description
1 polymer ?
#
loop_
_entity_poly.entity_id
_entity_poly.type
_entity_poly.pdbx_seq_one_letter_code
_entity_poly.pdbx_strand_id
1 'polypeptide(L)'
;EGKDLPAMDYTGKSDPFINVLVVQPNGKTRQIFQTETIEQTLNPKWDETVRIKESYLRDESLTFRFNVYDRDAFSNDYMGHFEIPIPEMKKSFSKWYPLLPKPGKKNKEALGSVLVKCVAQSDAVDTDTLHMQATQKILQGDEKGAVPLLEQASEHGSMAAQRDLAILLKEGRGHDKDPLEARRLFTKASKNGDAVSENNLGYMKQHGIGGTKNVTEAKEHYEIAAASELPAAMYNLGYSLFIGAQQDLEKAREYFLQAANLDYPPAMNNYAFCCQFGLGGEKNVEEAERWYGEAAMAKYPPAMVNYGQFLQFTKEKSEKKARKLYEQALECDEKNAQAWFSLALCLEMGYGGDVDLDKAKKAYEAAEKYGEPEGGKALKRMAGPGAGHLKKRIRGKSIPPRDSRSPKKERPSKGSVTKGEGSGLEVPSAEKKKGHRRTRSMGRG
;
A
#
# COMPACT_ATOMS: atom_id res chain seq x y z
N GLU A 1 40.93 -17.71 -3.56
CA GLU A 1 41.79 -18.56 -2.69
C GLU A 1 43.12 -18.76 -3.40
N GLY A 2 44.24 -18.72 -2.68
CA GLY A 2 45.56 -19.05 -3.20
C GLY A 2 45.97 -20.46 -2.79
N LYS A 3 46.76 -21.13 -3.62
CA LYS A 3 47.29 -22.46 -3.37
C LYS A 3 48.76 -22.56 -3.77
N ASP A 4 49.58 -23.10 -2.87
CA ASP A 4 51.01 -23.38 -3.08
C ASP A 4 51.79 -22.17 -3.63
N LEU A 5 51.49 -20.98 -3.08
CA LEU A 5 52.18 -19.75 -3.47
C LEU A 5 53.67 -19.80 -3.03
N PRO A 6 54.58 -19.04 -3.68
CA PRO A 6 55.99 -19.08 -3.35
C PRO A 6 56.24 -18.52 -1.97
N ALA A 7 57.12 -19.17 -1.21
CA ALA A 7 57.67 -18.62 0.02
C ALA A 7 58.73 -17.57 -0.33
N MET A 8 58.44 -16.32 -0.02
CA MET A 8 59.31 -15.18 -0.35
C MET A 8 60.05 -14.69 0.91
N ASP A 9 59.45 -14.86 2.09
CA ASP A 9 60.10 -14.59 3.36
C ASP A 9 61.12 -15.66 3.76
N TYR A 10 62.11 -15.24 4.54
CA TYR A 10 63.06 -16.14 5.21
C TYR A 10 62.38 -17.13 6.19
N THR A 11 61.15 -16.86 6.61
CA THR A 11 60.35 -17.73 7.49
C THR A 11 59.79 -18.96 6.76
N GLY A 12 59.95 -19.03 5.43
CA GLY A 12 59.33 -20.05 4.59
C GLY A 12 57.84 -19.80 4.33
N LYS A 13 57.38 -18.57 4.56
CA LYS A 13 56.01 -18.10 4.28
C LYS A 13 56.05 -16.81 3.44
N SER A 14 54.89 -16.20 3.25
CA SER A 14 54.70 -14.94 2.54
C SER A 14 53.47 -14.22 3.11
N ASP A 15 53.34 -12.94 2.82
CA ASP A 15 52.25 -12.02 3.10
C ASP A 15 51.54 -11.62 1.79
N PRO A 16 50.83 -12.54 1.10
CA PRO A 16 50.32 -12.30 -0.25
C PRO A 16 49.15 -11.32 -0.34
N PHE A 17 49.17 -10.49 -1.38
CA PHE A 17 48.04 -9.67 -1.85
C PHE A 17 47.99 -9.62 -3.39
N ILE A 18 46.85 -9.21 -3.95
CA ILE A 18 46.61 -9.15 -5.40
C ILE A 18 46.28 -7.73 -5.83
N ASN A 19 46.98 -7.25 -6.86
CA ASN A 19 46.61 -6.06 -7.62
C ASN A 19 45.89 -6.47 -8.91
N VAL A 20 44.68 -5.96 -9.11
CA VAL A 20 43.88 -6.18 -10.33
C VAL A 20 44.03 -4.97 -11.25
N LEU A 21 44.47 -5.24 -12.47
CA LEU A 21 44.82 -4.25 -13.48
C LEU A 21 43.95 -4.44 -14.73
N VAL A 22 43.52 -3.35 -15.33
CA VAL A 22 43.06 -3.32 -16.73
C VAL A 22 44.26 -3.08 -17.62
N VAL A 23 44.47 -3.95 -18.61
CA VAL A 23 45.54 -3.87 -19.61
C VAL A 23 44.94 -3.44 -20.95
N GLN A 24 45.49 -2.38 -21.53
CA GLN A 24 45.14 -1.90 -22.88
C GLN A 24 45.98 -2.61 -23.95
N PRO A 25 45.51 -2.66 -25.22
CA PRO A 25 46.29 -3.25 -26.34
C PRO A 25 47.67 -2.63 -26.54
N ASN A 26 47.84 -1.36 -26.20
CA ASN A 26 49.11 -0.64 -26.27
C ASN A 26 50.07 -0.95 -25.09
N GLY A 27 49.70 -1.86 -24.19
CA GLY A 27 50.48 -2.26 -23.02
C GLY A 27 50.34 -1.36 -21.79
N LYS A 28 49.60 -0.24 -21.88
CA LYS A 28 49.31 0.60 -20.71
C LYS A 28 48.41 -0.16 -19.73
N THR A 29 48.71 -0.01 -18.45
CA THR A 29 47.96 -0.67 -17.38
C THR A 29 47.38 0.36 -16.42
N ARG A 30 46.22 0.03 -15.83
CA ARG A 30 45.59 0.82 -14.77
C ARG A 30 45.11 -0.11 -13.67
N GLN A 31 45.55 0.12 -12.44
CA GLN A 31 45.05 -0.61 -11.27
C GLN A 31 43.63 -0.16 -10.95
N ILE A 32 42.74 -1.12 -10.69
CA ILE A 32 41.34 -0.88 -10.37
C ILE A 32 40.93 -1.43 -9.01
N PHE A 33 41.71 -2.37 -8.46
CA PHE A 33 41.43 -3.01 -7.18
C PHE A 33 42.72 -3.58 -6.59
N GLN A 34 42.77 -3.65 -5.26
CA GLN A 34 43.80 -4.33 -4.49
C GLN A 34 43.11 -5.10 -3.36
N THR A 35 43.44 -6.38 -3.17
CA THR A 35 42.95 -7.16 -2.04
C THR A 35 43.68 -6.78 -0.75
N GLU A 36 43.13 -7.20 0.38
CA GLU A 36 43.88 -7.22 1.64
C GLU A 36 45.13 -8.12 1.53
N THR A 37 46.10 -7.82 2.39
CA THR A 37 47.28 -8.64 2.63
C THR A 37 46.93 -9.70 3.66
N ILE A 38 47.19 -10.97 3.34
CA ILE A 38 47.00 -12.07 4.29
C ILE A 38 48.38 -12.51 4.76
N GLU A 39 48.70 -12.26 6.03
CA GLU A 39 50.05 -12.47 6.56
C GLU A 39 50.37 -13.97 6.80
N GLN A 40 51.64 -14.32 6.62
CA GLN A 40 52.29 -15.56 7.03
C GLN A 40 51.56 -16.82 6.54
N THR A 41 51.30 -16.88 5.23
CA THR A 41 50.65 -18.02 4.56
C THR A 41 51.06 -18.20 3.10
N LEU A 42 51.10 -19.46 2.64
CA LEU A 42 51.21 -19.81 1.22
C LEU A 42 49.85 -20.13 0.57
N ASN A 43 48.78 -20.16 1.37
CA ASN A 43 47.43 -20.56 0.94
C ASN A 43 46.38 -19.54 1.44
N PRO A 44 46.44 -18.28 0.99
CA PRO A 44 45.55 -17.22 1.48
C PRO A 44 44.09 -17.42 1.05
N LYS A 45 43.18 -16.93 1.89
CA LYS A 45 41.75 -16.78 1.56
C LYS A 45 41.39 -15.30 1.70
N TRP A 46 41.14 -14.64 0.57
CA TRP A 46 40.78 -13.23 0.54
C TRP A 46 39.28 -12.99 0.77
N ASP A 47 38.40 -13.86 0.27
CA ASP A 47 36.94 -13.72 0.38
C ASP A 47 36.37 -12.33 -0.01
N GLU A 48 37.10 -11.60 -0.87
CA GLU A 48 36.75 -10.27 -1.36
C GLU A 48 36.08 -10.30 -2.74
N THR A 49 35.18 -9.33 -2.98
CA THR A 49 34.45 -9.19 -4.24
C THR A 49 34.92 -7.94 -5.00
N VAL A 50 35.51 -8.16 -6.19
CA VAL A 50 35.92 -7.07 -7.09
C VAL A 50 34.76 -6.67 -8.00
N ARG A 51 34.34 -5.42 -7.94
CA ARG A 51 33.31 -4.87 -8.85
C ARG A 51 33.96 -4.20 -10.06
N ILE A 52 33.70 -4.74 -11.24
CA ILE A 52 34.25 -4.23 -12.51
C ILE A 52 33.21 -3.33 -13.17
N LYS A 53 33.63 -2.13 -13.60
CA LYS A 53 32.74 -1.22 -14.35
C LYS A 53 32.39 -1.78 -15.73
N GLU A 54 31.13 -1.69 -16.12
CA GLU A 54 30.63 -2.12 -17.44
C GLU A 54 31.44 -1.53 -18.61
N SER A 55 31.89 -0.29 -18.49
CA SER A 55 32.69 0.37 -19.53
C SER A 55 33.92 -0.43 -19.94
N TYR A 56 34.50 -1.22 -19.02
CA TYR A 56 35.61 -2.12 -19.35
C TYR A 56 35.17 -3.39 -20.08
N LEU A 57 33.95 -3.88 -19.81
CA LEU A 57 33.41 -5.10 -20.42
C LEU A 57 32.94 -4.88 -21.88
N ARG A 58 32.68 -3.63 -22.27
CA ARG A 58 32.29 -3.28 -23.65
C ARG A 58 33.46 -3.31 -24.63
N ASP A 59 34.69 -3.16 -24.16
CA ASP A 59 35.89 -3.17 -24.97
C ASP A 59 36.58 -4.54 -24.89
N GLU A 60 36.31 -5.40 -25.88
CA GLU A 60 36.87 -6.77 -25.93
C GLU A 60 38.38 -6.79 -26.21
N SER A 61 39.00 -5.64 -26.51
CA SER A 61 40.45 -5.53 -26.67
C SER A 61 41.19 -5.44 -25.32
N LEU A 62 40.48 -5.22 -24.22
CA LEU A 62 41.06 -5.15 -22.88
C LEU A 62 41.31 -6.54 -22.29
N THR A 63 42.21 -6.60 -21.31
CA THR A 63 42.48 -7.82 -20.54
C THR A 63 42.60 -7.46 -19.06
N PHE A 64 42.13 -8.34 -18.16
CA PHE A 64 42.38 -8.17 -16.73
C PHE A 64 43.63 -8.94 -16.32
N ARG A 65 44.59 -8.24 -15.71
CA ARG A 65 45.79 -8.87 -15.15
C ARG A 65 45.73 -8.83 -13.64
N PHE A 66 45.98 -9.99 -13.02
CA PHE A 66 46.03 -10.16 -11.58
C PHE A 66 47.49 -10.39 -11.21
N ASN A 67 48.13 -9.38 -10.63
CA ASN A 67 49.49 -9.49 -10.13
C ASN A 67 49.47 -9.88 -8.66
N VAL A 68 50.18 -10.95 -8.32
CA VAL A 68 50.33 -11.42 -6.94
C VAL A 68 51.67 -10.95 -6.41
N TYR A 69 51.64 -10.36 -5.22
CA TYR A 69 52.80 -9.82 -4.54
C TYR A 69 52.88 -10.33 -3.12
N ASP A 70 54.10 -10.42 -2.63
CA ASP A 70 54.43 -10.56 -1.23
C ASP A 70 54.67 -9.17 -0.64
N ARG A 71 54.13 -8.89 0.54
CA ARG A 71 54.21 -7.56 1.15
C ARG A 71 55.45 -7.45 2.02
N ASP A 72 56.28 -6.46 1.73
CA ASP A 72 57.50 -6.18 2.48
C ASP A 72 57.56 -4.76 3.02
N ALA A 73 58.41 -4.55 4.02
CA ALA A 73 58.63 -3.23 4.62
C ALA A 73 59.24 -2.21 3.64
N PHE A 74 60.03 -2.66 2.67
CA PHE A 74 60.78 -1.78 1.76
C PHE A 74 60.34 -1.88 0.30
N SER A 75 60.10 -3.08 -0.21
CA SER A 75 59.70 -3.30 -1.60
C SER A 75 59.02 -4.64 -1.73
N ASN A 76 57.73 -4.62 -2.13
CA ASN A 76 56.95 -5.82 -2.33
C ASN A 76 57.56 -6.75 -3.39
N ASP A 77 57.69 -8.01 -3.05
CA ASP A 77 58.24 -9.03 -3.91
C ASP A 77 57.20 -9.57 -4.90
N TYR A 78 57.60 -9.68 -6.17
CA TYR A 78 56.68 -10.12 -7.22
C TYR A 78 56.62 -11.65 -7.28
N MET A 79 55.47 -12.22 -6.93
CA MET A 79 55.26 -13.67 -6.87
C MET A 79 54.84 -14.24 -8.24
N GLY A 80 54.04 -13.50 -9.01
CA GLY A 80 53.56 -13.94 -10.32
C GLY A 80 52.34 -13.20 -10.80
N HIS A 81 51.77 -13.63 -11.92
CA HIS A 81 50.51 -13.11 -12.42
C HIS A 81 49.71 -14.13 -13.24
N PHE A 82 48.49 -13.78 -13.53
CA PHE A 82 47.70 -14.40 -14.59
C PHE A 82 46.81 -13.35 -15.24
N GLU A 83 46.29 -13.67 -16.42
CA GLU A 83 45.41 -12.79 -17.17
C GLU A 83 44.09 -13.48 -17.49
N ILE A 84 42.99 -12.72 -17.47
CA ILE A 84 41.67 -13.18 -17.86
C ILE A 84 41.13 -12.23 -18.95
N PRO A 85 40.80 -12.75 -20.15
CA PRO A 85 40.23 -11.94 -21.21
C PRO A 85 38.76 -11.59 -20.92
N ILE A 86 38.32 -10.43 -21.41
CA ILE A 86 36.95 -9.92 -21.19
C ILE A 86 35.85 -10.93 -21.57
N PRO A 87 35.92 -11.68 -22.69
CA PRO A 87 34.90 -12.67 -23.03
C PRO A 87 34.73 -13.79 -22.00
N GLU A 88 35.77 -14.13 -21.23
CA GLU A 88 35.68 -15.09 -20.13
C GLU A 88 35.02 -14.44 -18.90
N MET A 89 35.39 -13.18 -18.58
CA MET A 89 34.81 -12.40 -17.47
C MET A 89 33.31 -12.14 -17.61
N LYS A 90 32.77 -12.12 -18.83
CA LYS A 90 31.32 -11.99 -19.10
C LYS A 90 30.51 -13.22 -18.66
N LYS A 91 31.14 -14.33 -18.30
CA LYS A 91 30.48 -15.58 -17.88
C LYS A 91 30.65 -15.77 -16.38
N SER A 92 29.64 -16.38 -15.74
CA SER A 92 29.81 -16.88 -14.39
C SER A 92 30.72 -18.11 -14.41
N PHE A 93 31.81 -18.10 -13.65
CA PHE A 93 32.77 -19.21 -13.57
C PHE A 93 33.47 -19.29 -12.22
N SER A 94 34.05 -20.46 -11.94
CA SER A 94 34.96 -20.69 -10.82
C SER A 94 36.14 -21.51 -11.33
N LYS A 95 37.33 -20.91 -11.41
CA LYS A 95 38.48 -21.51 -12.09
C LYS A 95 39.80 -21.18 -11.41
N TRP A 96 40.68 -22.18 -11.31
CA TRP A 96 42.06 -22.03 -10.87
C TRP A 96 42.93 -21.52 -12.01
N TYR A 97 43.73 -20.48 -11.72
CA TYR A 97 44.70 -19.92 -12.65
C TYR A 97 46.12 -20.14 -12.09
N PRO A 98 47.01 -20.81 -12.83
CA PRO A 98 48.41 -20.95 -12.43
C PRO A 98 49.13 -19.60 -12.55
N LEU A 99 50.04 -19.32 -11.61
CA LEU A 99 50.87 -18.13 -11.66
C LEU A 99 51.96 -18.26 -12.71
N LEU A 100 51.92 -17.35 -13.68
CA LEU A 100 52.98 -17.13 -14.65
C LEU A 100 54.10 -16.29 -14.01
N PRO A 101 55.36 -16.61 -14.31
CA PRO A 101 56.52 -15.85 -13.84
C PRO A 101 56.51 -14.44 -14.43
N LYS A 102 57.38 -13.57 -13.90
CA LYS A 102 57.54 -12.20 -14.41
C LYS A 102 57.75 -12.20 -15.93
N PRO A 103 57.03 -11.34 -16.69
CA PRO A 103 57.17 -11.26 -18.14
C PRO A 103 58.65 -11.12 -18.55
N GLY A 104 59.11 -12.02 -19.43
CA GLY A 104 60.48 -12.03 -19.94
C GLY A 104 61.48 -12.98 -19.23
N LYS A 105 61.11 -13.65 -18.13
CA LYS A 105 61.97 -14.70 -17.54
C LYS A 105 61.76 -16.07 -18.22
N LYS A 106 62.86 -16.82 -18.45
CA LYS A 106 62.87 -18.12 -19.15
C LYS A 106 62.44 -19.32 -18.30
N ASN A 107 62.38 -19.20 -16.98
CA ASN A 107 62.05 -20.33 -16.11
C ASN A 107 60.54 -20.55 -16.09
N LYS A 108 60.08 -21.75 -16.47
CA LYS A 108 58.68 -22.05 -16.86
C LYS A 108 57.85 -22.77 -15.79
N GLU A 109 58.37 -22.98 -14.58
CA GLU A 109 57.62 -23.66 -13.53
C GLU A 109 56.56 -22.73 -12.94
N ALA A 110 55.34 -23.24 -12.80
CA ALA A 110 54.23 -22.50 -12.22
C ALA A 110 54.47 -22.26 -10.73
N LEU A 111 54.35 -21.00 -10.30
CA LEU A 111 54.71 -20.53 -8.97
C LEU A 111 53.53 -20.63 -7.97
N GLY A 112 52.65 -21.61 -8.13
CA GLY A 112 51.39 -21.73 -7.39
C GLY A 112 50.17 -21.35 -8.23
N SER A 113 48.99 -21.22 -7.61
CA SER A 113 47.72 -20.95 -8.30
C SER A 113 46.75 -20.13 -7.48
N VAL A 114 45.84 -19.42 -8.16
CA VAL A 114 44.76 -18.64 -7.54
C VAL A 114 43.41 -19.07 -8.12
N LEU A 115 42.46 -19.40 -7.26
CA LEU A 115 41.06 -19.60 -7.61
C LEU A 115 40.35 -18.27 -7.71
N VAL A 116 39.82 -17.98 -8.90
CA VAL A 116 38.93 -16.84 -9.15
C VAL A 116 37.51 -17.34 -9.35
N LYS A 117 36.58 -16.76 -8.60
CA LYS A 117 35.13 -16.91 -8.79
C LYS A 117 34.61 -15.62 -9.41
N CYS A 118 34.14 -15.69 -10.64
CA CYS A 118 33.49 -14.59 -11.34
C CYS A 118 31.98 -14.85 -11.38
N VAL A 119 31.18 -13.84 -11.02
CA VAL A 119 29.72 -13.88 -11.14
C VAL A 119 29.34 -12.76 -12.09
N ALA A 120 28.72 -13.11 -13.22
CA ALA A 120 28.22 -12.11 -14.16
C ALA A 120 27.10 -11.31 -13.48
N GLN A 121 27.27 -9.99 -13.37
CA GLN A 121 26.27 -9.06 -12.85
C GLN A 121 25.68 -8.26 -14.01
N SER A 122 24.36 -8.13 -14.07
CA SER A 122 23.66 -7.35 -15.09
C SER A 122 23.72 -5.86 -14.78
N ASP A 123 23.93 -5.02 -15.81
CA ASP A 123 23.86 -3.56 -15.72
C ASP A 123 22.44 -2.99 -15.78
N ALA A 124 21.42 -3.86 -15.82
CA ALA A 124 20.05 -3.42 -15.61
C ALA A 124 19.97 -2.77 -14.22
N VAL A 125 19.53 -1.51 -14.17
CA VAL A 125 19.19 -0.85 -12.91
C VAL A 125 18.29 -1.80 -12.13
N ASP A 126 18.74 -2.18 -10.93
CA ASP A 126 18.01 -3.09 -10.06
C ASP A 126 16.78 -2.35 -9.53
N THR A 127 15.72 -2.39 -10.33
CA THR A 127 14.48 -1.69 -10.03
C THR A 127 13.77 -2.27 -8.83
N ASP A 128 14.03 -3.54 -8.49
CA ASP A 128 13.45 -4.20 -7.33
C ASP A 128 14.10 -3.70 -6.05
N THR A 129 15.43 -3.55 -6.04
CA THR A 129 16.14 -2.90 -4.93
C THR A 129 15.71 -1.45 -4.74
N LEU A 130 15.59 -0.68 -5.84
CA LEU A 130 15.12 0.71 -5.76
C LEU A 130 13.68 0.79 -5.21
N HIS A 131 12.78 -0.06 -5.71
CA HIS A 131 11.39 -0.13 -5.25
C HIS A 131 11.30 -0.55 -3.78
N MET A 132 12.10 -1.52 -3.34
CA MET A 132 12.17 -1.96 -1.95
C MET A 132 12.65 -0.83 -1.02
N GLN A 133 13.69 -0.10 -1.41
CA GLN A 133 14.18 1.05 -0.65
C GLN A 133 13.13 2.16 -0.56
N ALA A 134 12.43 2.45 -1.65
CA ALA A 134 11.33 3.40 -1.65
C ALA A 134 10.18 2.94 -0.74
N THR A 135 9.82 1.66 -0.79
CA THR A 135 8.79 1.07 0.07
C THR A 135 9.15 1.22 1.54
N GLN A 136 10.41 0.95 1.91
CA GLN A 136 10.89 1.13 3.28
C GLN A 136 10.77 2.59 3.74
N LYS A 137 11.10 3.54 2.87
CA LYS A 137 10.95 4.97 3.16
C LYS A 137 9.48 5.36 3.35
N ILE A 138 8.57 4.87 2.51
CA ILE A 138 7.13 5.11 2.67
C ILE A 138 6.63 4.57 4.02
N LEU A 139 7.07 3.37 4.42
CA LEU A 139 6.72 2.77 5.72
C LEU A 139 7.25 3.60 6.91
N GLN A 140 8.33 4.35 6.70
CA GLN A 140 8.90 5.28 7.68
C GLN A 140 8.24 6.67 7.65
N GLY A 141 7.29 6.92 6.74
CA GLY A 141 6.70 8.25 6.53
C GLY A 141 7.62 9.24 5.82
N ASP A 142 8.63 8.74 5.08
CA ASP A 142 9.53 9.52 4.22
C ASP A 142 9.14 9.37 2.75
N GLU A 143 7.93 9.79 2.38
CA GLU A 143 7.50 9.72 0.98
C GLU A 143 8.31 10.67 0.09
N LYS A 144 8.80 11.79 0.63
CA LYS A 144 9.67 12.73 -0.09
C LYS A 144 10.97 12.05 -0.55
N GLY A 145 11.60 11.27 0.33
CA GLY A 145 12.78 10.49 -0.01
C GLY A 145 12.49 9.28 -0.88
N ALA A 146 11.26 8.77 -0.88
CA ALA A 146 10.86 7.62 -1.71
C ALA A 146 10.63 8.01 -3.17
N VAL A 147 10.08 9.20 -3.45
CA VAL A 147 9.72 9.65 -4.81
C VAL A 147 10.88 9.51 -5.81
N PRO A 148 12.11 10.01 -5.55
CA PRO A 148 13.20 9.90 -6.52
C PRO A 148 13.59 8.45 -6.86
N LEU A 149 13.50 7.54 -5.88
CA LEU A 149 13.79 6.12 -6.09
C LEU A 149 12.72 5.46 -6.96
N LEU A 150 11.45 5.83 -6.74
CA LEU A 150 10.33 5.36 -7.54
C LEU A 150 10.36 5.93 -8.96
N GLU A 151 10.74 7.19 -9.13
CA GLU A 151 10.93 7.83 -10.44
C GLU A 151 11.99 7.06 -11.24
N GLN A 152 13.17 6.84 -10.64
CA GLN A 152 14.24 6.08 -11.27
C GLN A 152 13.78 4.65 -11.62
N ALA A 153 13.19 3.91 -10.68
CA ALA A 153 12.71 2.56 -10.96
C ALA A 153 11.59 2.53 -12.04
N SER A 154 10.71 3.54 -12.06
CA SER A 154 9.63 3.69 -13.03
C SER A 154 10.13 3.97 -14.45
N GLU A 155 11.14 4.83 -14.58
CA GLU A 155 11.86 5.13 -15.83
C GLU A 155 12.47 3.86 -16.42
N HIS A 156 13.05 3.03 -15.55
CA HIS A 156 13.62 1.72 -15.89
C HIS A 156 12.57 0.59 -16.00
N GLY A 157 11.28 0.92 -16.01
CA GLY A 157 10.22 -0.01 -16.39
C GLY A 157 9.57 -0.77 -15.25
N SER A 158 9.95 -0.54 -13.99
CA SER A 158 9.29 -1.21 -12.86
C SER A 158 7.82 -0.85 -12.76
N MET A 159 6.99 -1.88 -12.89
CA MET A 159 5.53 -1.80 -12.80
C MET A 159 5.09 -1.42 -11.39
N ALA A 160 5.72 -2.00 -10.36
CA ALA A 160 5.45 -1.68 -8.96
C ALA A 160 5.82 -0.22 -8.64
N ALA A 161 6.95 0.26 -9.15
CA ALA A 161 7.35 1.65 -8.97
C ALA A 161 6.42 2.63 -9.68
N GLN A 162 5.97 2.31 -10.90
CA GLN A 162 4.97 3.09 -11.62
C GLN A 162 3.66 3.22 -10.83
N ARG A 163 3.16 2.10 -10.30
CA ARG A 163 1.94 2.08 -9.47
C ARG A 163 2.11 2.92 -8.20
N ASP A 164 3.19 2.72 -7.45
CA ASP A 164 3.36 3.38 -6.15
C ASP A 164 3.64 4.88 -6.32
N LEU A 165 4.42 5.28 -7.33
CA LEU A 165 4.60 6.68 -7.71
C LEU A 165 3.27 7.33 -8.09
N ALA A 166 2.43 6.63 -8.87
CA ALA A 166 1.12 7.13 -9.26
C ALA A 166 0.19 7.36 -8.05
N ILE A 167 0.24 6.49 -7.04
CA ILE A 167 -0.50 6.66 -5.79
C ILE A 167 -0.04 7.95 -5.08
N LEU A 168 1.27 8.13 -4.92
CA LEU A 168 1.84 9.32 -4.27
C LEU A 168 1.44 10.62 -5.00
N LEU A 169 1.52 10.64 -6.33
CA LEU A 169 1.13 11.80 -7.15
C LEU A 169 -0.38 12.07 -7.12
N LYS A 170 -1.23 11.02 -7.08
CA LYS A 170 -2.69 11.18 -6.93
C LYS A 170 -3.05 11.84 -5.60
N GLU A 171 -2.33 11.51 -4.54
CA GLU A 171 -2.57 11.98 -3.18
C GLU A 171 -1.85 13.30 -2.87
N GLY A 172 -0.77 13.61 -3.57
CA GLY A 172 0.12 14.75 -3.27
C GLY A 172 1.01 14.47 -2.06
N ARG A 173 1.45 13.21 -1.88
CA ARG A 173 2.34 12.78 -0.81
C ARG A 173 3.77 12.69 -1.31
N GLY A 174 4.71 13.28 -0.60
CA GLY A 174 6.12 13.31 -1.02
C GLY A 174 6.42 14.24 -2.20
N HIS A 175 5.41 14.66 -2.95
CA HIS A 175 5.49 15.56 -4.10
C HIS A 175 4.17 16.35 -4.27
N ASP A 176 4.20 17.42 -5.07
CA ASP A 176 2.97 18.10 -5.49
C ASP A 176 2.01 17.13 -6.18
N LYS A 177 0.72 17.32 -5.90
CA LYS A 177 -0.36 16.49 -6.44
C LYS A 177 -0.43 16.66 -7.96
N ASP A 178 -0.17 15.59 -8.70
CA ASP A 178 -0.30 15.51 -10.15
C ASP A 178 -1.18 14.31 -10.56
N PRO A 179 -2.50 14.50 -10.63
CA PRO A 179 -3.41 13.42 -11.00
C PRO A 179 -3.37 13.10 -12.50
N LEU A 180 -2.78 13.95 -13.36
CA LEU A 180 -2.62 13.65 -14.77
C LEU A 180 -1.46 12.68 -14.98
N GLU A 181 -0.33 12.94 -14.31
CA GLU A 181 0.82 12.05 -14.35
C GLU A 181 0.54 10.72 -13.63
N ALA A 182 -0.18 10.76 -12.50
CA ALA A 182 -0.67 9.54 -11.85
C ALA A 182 -1.48 8.66 -12.81
N ARG A 183 -2.39 9.26 -13.59
CA ARG A 183 -3.18 8.52 -14.59
C ARG A 183 -2.29 7.89 -15.66
N ARG A 184 -1.26 8.61 -16.12
CA ARG A 184 -0.31 8.13 -17.14
C ARG A 184 0.48 6.92 -16.62
N LEU A 185 0.99 7.00 -15.39
CA LEU A 185 1.74 5.93 -14.74
C LEU A 185 0.87 4.72 -14.43
N PHE A 186 -0.34 4.91 -13.89
CA PHE A 186 -1.29 3.81 -13.73
C PHE A 186 -1.63 3.14 -15.06
N THR A 187 -1.81 3.91 -16.14
CA THR A 187 -2.03 3.36 -17.49
C THR A 187 -0.84 2.54 -17.97
N LYS A 188 0.40 2.97 -17.69
CA LYS A 188 1.62 2.23 -18.05
C LYS A 188 1.71 0.90 -17.28
N ALA A 189 1.42 0.91 -15.98
CA ALA A 189 1.43 -0.29 -15.15
C ALA A 189 0.28 -1.26 -15.52
N SER A 190 -0.92 -0.74 -15.73
CA SER A 190 -2.10 -1.52 -16.16
C SER A 190 -1.88 -2.26 -17.48
N LYS A 191 -1.25 -1.60 -18.48
CA LYS A 191 -0.91 -2.25 -19.76
C LYS A 191 -0.01 -3.47 -19.61
N ASN A 192 0.73 -3.56 -18.50
CA ASN A 192 1.58 -4.70 -18.17
C ASN A 192 0.91 -5.68 -17.19
N GLY A 193 -0.39 -5.53 -16.90
CA GLY A 193 -1.18 -6.43 -16.08
C GLY A 193 -1.34 -6.04 -14.60
N ASP A 194 -0.95 -4.83 -14.18
CA ASP A 194 -1.14 -4.41 -12.78
C ASP A 194 -2.62 -4.11 -12.46
N ALA A 195 -3.31 -5.07 -11.86
CA ALA A 195 -4.72 -4.97 -11.48
C ALA A 195 -5.00 -3.82 -10.48
N VAL A 196 -4.04 -3.48 -9.62
CA VAL A 196 -4.18 -2.38 -8.66
C VAL A 196 -4.23 -1.03 -9.38
N SER A 197 -3.38 -0.84 -10.38
CA SER A 197 -3.39 0.34 -11.25
C SER A 197 -4.67 0.41 -12.06
N GLU A 198 -5.13 -0.72 -12.59
CA GLU A 198 -6.40 -0.79 -13.33
C GLU A 198 -7.59 -0.37 -12.44
N ASN A 199 -7.66 -0.89 -11.21
CA ASN A 199 -8.66 -0.45 -10.24
C ASN A 199 -8.55 1.05 -9.91
N ASN A 200 -7.34 1.59 -9.79
CA ASN A 200 -7.14 3.03 -9.56
C ASN A 200 -7.57 3.88 -10.77
N LEU A 201 -7.39 3.41 -12.00
CA LEU A 201 -7.92 4.08 -13.19
C LEU A 201 -9.45 4.13 -13.16
N GLY A 202 -10.10 3.02 -12.79
CA GLY A 202 -11.54 2.97 -12.56
C GLY A 202 -12.00 4.01 -11.55
N TYR A 203 -11.31 4.09 -10.41
CA TYR A 203 -11.57 5.10 -9.38
C TYR A 203 -11.42 6.53 -9.89
N MET A 204 -10.32 6.81 -10.60
CA MET A 204 -10.08 8.14 -11.17
C MET A 204 -11.16 8.53 -12.17
N LYS A 205 -11.63 7.59 -13.01
CA LYS A 205 -12.73 7.82 -13.96
C LYS A 205 -14.06 8.04 -13.27
N GLN A 206 -14.38 7.26 -12.22
CA GLN A 206 -15.61 7.41 -11.45
C GLN A 206 -15.73 8.80 -10.81
N HIS A 207 -14.60 9.36 -10.37
CA HIS A 207 -14.56 10.63 -9.65
C HIS A 207 -14.08 11.83 -10.48
N GLY A 208 -13.67 11.62 -11.74
CA GLY A 208 -13.11 12.68 -12.60
C GLY A 208 -11.77 13.21 -12.09
N ILE A 209 -10.96 12.38 -11.44
CA ILE A 209 -9.65 12.76 -10.90
C ILE A 209 -8.64 12.72 -12.05
N GLY A 210 -8.00 13.86 -12.34
CA GLY A 210 -7.05 13.96 -13.46
C GLY A 210 -7.72 13.84 -14.83
N GLY A 211 -9.04 14.06 -14.96
CA GLY A 211 -9.75 13.92 -16.23
C GLY A 211 -11.25 14.22 -16.11
N THR A 212 -12.02 13.78 -17.09
CA THR A 212 -13.48 13.86 -17.06
C THR A 212 -14.06 12.65 -16.32
N LYS A 213 -15.12 12.89 -15.54
CA LYS A 213 -15.87 11.83 -14.88
C LYS A 213 -16.58 10.96 -15.93
N ASN A 214 -16.34 9.65 -15.91
CA ASN A 214 -17.05 8.67 -16.71
C ASN A 214 -17.27 7.39 -15.89
N VAL A 215 -18.51 7.13 -15.48
CA VAL A 215 -18.86 5.96 -14.66
C VAL A 215 -18.95 4.67 -15.45
N THR A 216 -19.16 4.74 -16.77
CA THR A 216 -19.19 3.57 -17.65
C THR A 216 -17.78 3.04 -17.85
N GLU A 217 -16.84 3.90 -18.25
CA GLU A 217 -15.42 3.52 -18.35
C GLU A 217 -14.86 3.07 -17.00
N ALA A 218 -15.30 3.69 -15.89
CA ALA A 218 -14.89 3.25 -14.56
C ALA A 218 -15.28 1.80 -14.27
N LYS A 219 -16.50 1.41 -14.65
CA LYS A 219 -17.00 0.04 -14.50
C LYS A 219 -16.16 -0.94 -15.32
N GLU A 220 -15.83 -0.61 -16.56
CA GLU A 220 -14.99 -1.45 -17.43
C GLU A 220 -13.62 -1.70 -16.80
N HIS A 221 -12.96 -0.66 -16.28
CA HIS A 221 -11.70 -0.81 -15.54
C HIS A 221 -11.85 -1.69 -14.29
N TYR A 222 -12.92 -1.52 -13.51
CA TYR A 222 -13.15 -2.39 -12.34
C TYR A 222 -13.42 -3.84 -12.73
N GLU A 223 -14.12 -4.10 -13.84
CA GLU A 223 -14.35 -5.46 -14.37
C GLU A 223 -13.02 -6.14 -14.74
N ILE A 224 -12.12 -5.42 -15.42
CA ILE A 224 -10.79 -5.93 -15.77
C ILE A 224 -9.97 -6.23 -14.49
N ALA A 225 -9.95 -5.32 -13.53
CA ALA A 225 -9.22 -5.52 -12.28
C ALA A 225 -9.82 -6.64 -11.40
N ALA A 226 -11.15 -6.76 -11.35
CA ALA A 226 -11.86 -7.80 -10.61
C ALA A 226 -11.63 -9.20 -11.21
N ALA A 227 -11.45 -9.30 -12.53
CA ALA A 227 -11.07 -10.56 -13.19
C ALA A 227 -9.69 -11.08 -12.75
N SER A 228 -8.86 -10.23 -12.13
CA SER A 228 -7.58 -10.62 -11.49
C SER A 228 -7.74 -10.96 -10.01
N GLU A 229 -8.97 -11.22 -9.55
CA GLU A 229 -9.32 -11.56 -8.16
C GLU A 229 -8.94 -10.49 -7.11
N LEU A 230 -8.77 -9.22 -7.53
CA LEU A 230 -8.46 -8.13 -6.62
C LEU A 230 -9.71 -7.76 -5.78
N PRO A 231 -9.71 -7.96 -4.44
CA PRO A 231 -10.92 -7.75 -3.63
C PRO A 231 -11.41 -6.30 -3.63
N ALA A 232 -10.48 -5.34 -3.67
CA ALA A 232 -10.81 -3.93 -3.78
C ALA A 232 -11.52 -3.58 -5.10
N ALA A 233 -11.16 -4.24 -6.21
CA ALA A 233 -11.82 -4.04 -7.50
C ALA A 233 -13.21 -4.67 -7.53
N MET A 234 -13.35 -5.90 -7.03
CA MET A 234 -14.65 -6.54 -6.83
C MET A 234 -15.58 -5.68 -5.97
N TYR A 235 -15.07 -5.15 -4.85
CA TYR A 235 -15.80 -4.21 -4.02
C TYR A 235 -16.23 -2.95 -4.77
N ASN A 236 -15.32 -2.31 -5.51
CA ASN A 236 -15.62 -1.08 -6.26
C ASN A 236 -16.62 -1.33 -7.39
N LEU A 237 -16.52 -2.47 -8.07
CA LEU A 237 -17.48 -2.91 -9.08
C LEU A 237 -18.85 -3.16 -8.45
N GLY A 238 -18.90 -3.91 -7.35
CA GLY A 238 -20.12 -4.15 -6.59
C GLY A 238 -20.76 -2.83 -6.14
N TYR A 239 -19.96 -1.89 -5.64
CA TYR A 239 -20.44 -0.57 -5.23
C TYR A 239 -20.98 0.25 -6.41
N SER A 240 -20.27 0.25 -7.55
CA SER A 240 -20.73 0.91 -8.77
C SER A 240 -22.07 0.34 -9.25
N LEU A 241 -22.26 -0.97 -9.18
CA LEU A 241 -23.53 -1.65 -9.49
C LEU A 241 -24.60 -1.42 -8.41
N PHE A 242 -24.21 -1.11 -7.17
CA PHE A 242 -25.13 -0.85 -6.08
C PHE A 242 -25.74 0.56 -6.13
N ILE A 243 -24.95 1.59 -6.44
CA ILE A 243 -25.42 3.00 -6.46
C ILE A 243 -25.49 3.64 -7.85
N GLY A 244 -24.94 3.00 -8.87
CA GLY A 244 -24.77 3.57 -10.21
C GLY A 244 -26.06 3.70 -11.01
N ALA A 245 -25.98 4.43 -12.12
CA ALA A 245 -27.13 4.63 -13.02
C ALA A 245 -27.60 3.33 -13.70
N GLN A 246 -26.69 2.36 -13.87
CA GLN A 246 -26.96 1.01 -14.34
C GLN A 246 -26.95 0.04 -13.15
N GLN A 247 -27.85 0.27 -12.18
CA GLN A 247 -27.92 -0.50 -10.94
C GLN A 247 -28.25 -1.97 -11.22
N ASP A 248 -27.50 -2.87 -10.58
CA ASP A 248 -27.73 -4.31 -10.57
C ASP A 248 -27.40 -4.83 -9.17
N LEU A 249 -28.43 -4.92 -8.31
CA LEU A 249 -28.26 -5.24 -6.90
C LEU A 249 -27.85 -6.70 -6.66
N GLU A 250 -28.28 -7.61 -7.54
CA GLU A 250 -27.94 -9.03 -7.46
C GLU A 250 -26.45 -9.21 -7.73
N LYS A 251 -25.94 -8.67 -8.85
CA LYS A 251 -24.50 -8.68 -9.13
C LYS A 251 -23.69 -7.90 -8.11
N ALA A 252 -24.20 -6.78 -7.61
CA ALA A 252 -23.53 -6.04 -6.55
C ALA A 252 -23.33 -6.91 -5.30
N ARG A 253 -24.38 -7.62 -4.87
CA ARG A 253 -24.32 -8.55 -3.75
C ARG A 253 -23.34 -9.69 -4.01
N GLU A 254 -23.32 -10.25 -5.22
CA GLU A 254 -22.37 -11.30 -5.61
C GLU A 254 -20.92 -10.82 -5.51
N TYR A 255 -20.59 -9.65 -6.05
CA TYR A 255 -19.23 -9.11 -5.97
C TYR A 255 -18.82 -8.74 -4.55
N PHE A 256 -19.75 -8.23 -3.72
CA PHE A 256 -19.48 -8.05 -2.30
C PHE A 256 -19.19 -9.37 -1.61
N LEU A 257 -19.92 -10.45 -1.93
CA LEU A 257 -19.64 -11.77 -1.36
C LEU A 257 -18.27 -12.31 -1.79
N GLN A 258 -17.92 -12.19 -3.07
CA GLN A 258 -16.62 -12.63 -3.59
C GLN A 258 -15.47 -11.92 -2.88
N ALA A 259 -15.52 -10.59 -2.76
CA ALA A 259 -14.52 -9.83 -2.03
C ALA A 259 -14.53 -10.13 -0.52
N ALA A 260 -15.69 -10.36 0.09
CA ALA A 260 -15.80 -10.74 1.50
C ALA A 260 -15.15 -12.10 1.79
N ASN A 261 -15.30 -13.07 0.88
CA ASN A 261 -14.64 -14.38 0.97
C ASN A 261 -13.11 -14.30 0.81
N LEU A 262 -12.59 -13.18 0.31
CA LEU A 262 -11.15 -12.85 0.24
C LEU A 262 -10.71 -11.95 1.39
N ASP A 263 -11.41 -12.04 2.52
CA ASP A 263 -11.12 -11.32 3.76
C ASP A 263 -11.15 -9.78 3.65
N TYR A 264 -11.90 -9.21 2.70
CA TYR A 264 -11.95 -7.75 2.50
C TYR A 264 -13.05 -7.08 3.36
N PRO A 265 -12.73 -6.37 4.46
CA PRO A 265 -13.73 -5.93 5.43
C PRO A 265 -14.79 -4.95 4.91
N PRO A 266 -14.48 -4.00 4.00
CA PRO A 266 -15.50 -3.16 3.39
C PRO A 266 -16.57 -3.97 2.63
N ALA A 267 -16.16 -5.06 1.97
CA ALA A 267 -17.08 -5.93 1.25
C ALA A 267 -17.90 -6.81 2.21
N MET A 268 -17.29 -7.36 3.26
CA MET A 268 -18.01 -8.08 4.32
C MET A 268 -19.13 -7.22 4.91
N ASN A 269 -18.83 -5.95 5.24
CA ASN A 269 -19.82 -4.99 5.74
C ASN A 269 -20.97 -4.76 4.76
N ASN A 270 -20.67 -4.54 3.48
CA ASN A 270 -21.70 -4.25 2.48
C ASN A 270 -22.51 -5.50 2.12
N TYR A 271 -21.90 -6.68 2.12
CA TYR A 271 -22.62 -7.94 1.98
C TYR A 271 -23.57 -8.17 3.16
N ALA A 272 -23.11 -7.93 4.40
CA ALA A 272 -23.95 -7.99 5.59
C ALA A 272 -25.15 -7.04 5.50
N PHE A 273 -24.93 -5.82 5.00
CA PHE A 273 -25.99 -4.86 4.74
C PHE A 273 -27.00 -5.37 3.70
N CYS A 274 -26.53 -5.96 2.60
CA CYS A 274 -27.41 -6.61 1.62
C CYS A 274 -28.24 -7.74 2.23
N CYS A 275 -27.63 -8.60 3.06
CA CYS A 275 -28.34 -9.67 3.77
C CYS A 275 -29.37 -9.13 4.77
N GLN A 276 -29.04 -8.09 5.54
CA GLN A 276 -29.94 -7.49 6.53
C GLN A 276 -31.24 -6.96 5.90
N PHE A 277 -31.13 -6.36 4.71
CA PHE A 277 -32.24 -5.68 4.04
C PHE A 277 -32.82 -6.45 2.85
N GLY A 278 -32.23 -7.58 2.46
CA GLY A 278 -32.65 -8.35 1.29
C GLY A 278 -32.41 -7.60 -0.02
N LEU A 279 -31.26 -6.92 -0.14
CA LEU A 279 -30.89 -6.19 -1.35
C LEU A 279 -30.15 -7.13 -2.30
N GLY A 280 -30.68 -7.31 -3.52
CA GLY A 280 -30.10 -8.25 -4.48
C GLY A 280 -30.28 -9.72 -4.13
N GLY A 281 -31.26 -10.05 -3.28
CA GLY A 281 -31.64 -11.42 -2.95
C GLY A 281 -32.47 -11.47 -1.66
N GLU A 282 -32.63 -12.66 -1.07
CA GLU A 282 -33.44 -12.79 0.15
C GLU A 282 -32.76 -12.17 1.37
N LYS A 283 -33.59 -11.71 2.31
CA LYS A 283 -33.15 -11.20 3.60
C LYS A 283 -32.69 -12.37 4.49
N ASN A 284 -31.49 -12.25 5.05
CA ASN A 284 -30.92 -13.22 5.97
C ASN A 284 -30.24 -12.49 7.15
N VAL A 285 -30.88 -12.51 8.32
CA VAL A 285 -30.42 -11.79 9.52
C VAL A 285 -29.23 -12.50 10.18
N GLU A 286 -29.21 -13.84 10.16
CA GLU A 286 -28.12 -14.63 10.74
C GLU A 286 -26.82 -14.43 9.96
N GLU A 287 -26.93 -14.44 8.62
CA GLU A 287 -25.78 -14.18 7.75
C GLU A 287 -25.30 -12.72 7.83
N ALA A 288 -26.23 -11.77 7.96
CA ALA A 288 -25.87 -10.37 8.22
C ALA A 288 -25.08 -10.23 9.53
N GLU A 289 -25.55 -10.86 10.61
CA GLU A 289 -24.85 -10.85 11.90
C GLU A 289 -23.44 -11.45 11.78
N ARG A 290 -23.30 -12.60 11.12
CA ARG A 290 -22.00 -13.26 10.93
C ARG A 290 -21.02 -12.32 10.23
N TRP A 291 -21.39 -11.79 9.07
CA TRP A 291 -20.49 -10.96 8.27
C TRP A 291 -20.20 -9.59 8.90
N TYR A 292 -21.17 -8.98 9.57
CA TYR A 292 -20.90 -7.78 10.38
C TYR A 292 -19.91 -8.07 11.51
N GLY A 293 -20.05 -9.22 12.17
CA GLY A 293 -19.13 -9.69 13.19
C GLY A 293 -17.70 -9.89 12.67
N GLU A 294 -17.55 -10.59 11.54
CA GLU A 294 -16.25 -10.83 10.90
C GLU A 294 -15.57 -9.52 10.48
N ALA A 295 -16.30 -8.60 9.85
CA ALA A 295 -15.78 -7.29 9.47
C ALA A 295 -15.36 -6.44 10.69
N ALA A 296 -16.13 -6.51 11.79
CA ALA A 296 -15.78 -5.86 13.05
C ALA A 296 -14.54 -6.48 13.70
N MET A 297 -14.38 -7.81 13.65
CA MET A 297 -13.18 -8.51 14.14
C MET A 297 -11.93 -8.15 13.34
N ALA A 298 -12.08 -7.87 12.04
CA ALA A 298 -11.03 -7.32 11.18
C ALA A 298 -10.69 -5.84 11.47
N LYS A 299 -11.20 -5.29 12.58
CA LYS A 299 -10.98 -3.92 13.04
C LYS A 299 -11.46 -2.83 12.07
N TYR A 300 -12.49 -3.10 11.27
CA TYR A 300 -13.05 -2.12 10.34
C TYR A 300 -14.11 -1.23 11.04
N PRO A 301 -13.84 0.07 11.30
CA PRO A 301 -14.73 0.92 12.11
C PRO A 301 -16.16 1.06 11.56
N PRO A 302 -16.38 1.23 10.24
CA PRO A 302 -17.74 1.26 9.70
C PRO A 302 -18.53 -0.03 9.97
N ALA A 303 -17.87 -1.20 9.95
CA ALA A 303 -18.53 -2.45 10.33
C ALA A 303 -18.87 -2.53 11.82
N MET A 304 -17.98 -2.07 12.71
CA MET A 304 -18.31 -2.01 14.15
C MET A 304 -19.53 -1.14 14.41
N VAL A 305 -19.61 0.00 13.74
CA VAL A 305 -20.77 0.92 13.83
C VAL A 305 -22.03 0.24 13.30
N ASN A 306 -22.00 -0.31 12.09
CA ASN A 306 -23.16 -0.95 11.48
C ASN A 306 -23.59 -2.19 12.26
N TYR A 307 -22.65 -2.96 12.80
CA TYR A 307 -22.94 -4.11 13.63
C TYR A 307 -23.59 -3.69 14.96
N GLY A 308 -23.05 -2.65 15.61
CA GLY A 308 -23.66 -2.09 16.81
C GLY A 308 -25.09 -1.62 16.55
N GLN A 309 -25.34 -0.94 15.42
CA GLN A 309 -26.69 -0.53 15.03
C GLN A 309 -27.59 -1.73 14.77
N PHE A 310 -27.12 -2.72 14.03
CA PHE A 310 -27.82 -3.98 13.77
C PHE A 310 -28.27 -4.64 15.09
N LEU A 311 -27.39 -4.76 16.08
CA LEU A 311 -27.66 -5.38 17.38
C LEU A 311 -28.69 -4.63 18.23
N GLN A 312 -28.90 -3.33 18.01
CA GLN A 312 -29.97 -2.58 18.69
C GLN A 312 -31.37 -2.97 18.20
N PHE A 313 -31.48 -3.55 17.01
CA PHE A 313 -32.74 -3.94 16.39
C PHE A 313 -33.02 -5.45 16.39
N THR A 314 -32.09 -6.28 16.91
CA THR A 314 -32.31 -7.74 17.05
C THR A 314 -33.15 -8.06 18.28
N LYS A 315 -33.81 -9.24 18.27
CA LYS A 315 -34.68 -9.71 19.36
C LYS A 315 -33.95 -9.82 20.72
N GLU A 316 -32.65 -10.10 20.71
CA GLU A 316 -31.83 -10.21 21.92
C GLU A 316 -31.31 -8.88 22.45
N LYS A 317 -31.49 -7.76 21.73
CA LYS A 317 -31.08 -6.40 22.13
C LYS A 317 -29.77 -6.38 22.92
N SER A 318 -28.66 -6.67 22.23
CA SER A 318 -27.34 -6.69 22.87
C SER A 318 -26.77 -5.26 22.99
N GLU A 319 -27.48 -4.36 23.68
CA GLU A 319 -27.14 -2.94 23.79
C GLU A 319 -25.74 -2.74 24.41
N LYS A 320 -25.33 -3.61 25.34
CA LYS A 320 -23.97 -3.61 25.91
C LYS A 320 -22.90 -3.92 24.85
N LYS A 321 -23.17 -4.91 23.98
CA LYS A 321 -22.26 -5.26 22.88
C LYS A 321 -22.22 -4.16 21.83
N ALA A 322 -23.36 -3.57 21.49
CA ALA A 322 -23.44 -2.44 20.57
C ALA A 322 -22.62 -1.24 21.06
N ARG A 323 -22.77 -0.85 22.33
CA ARG A 323 -21.97 0.23 22.92
C ARG A 323 -20.48 -0.06 22.87
N LYS A 324 -20.07 -1.29 23.22
CA LYS A 324 -18.66 -1.70 23.15
C LYS A 324 -18.09 -1.61 21.74
N LEU A 325 -18.88 -1.97 20.72
CA LEU A 325 -18.47 -1.84 19.32
C LEU A 325 -18.24 -0.37 18.93
N TYR A 326 -19.07 0.55 19.39
CA TYR A 326 -18.83 1.99 19.14
C TYR A 326 -17.57 2.50 19.83
N GLU A 327 -17.31 2.06 21.07
CA GLU A 327 -16.07 2.38 21.78
C GLU A 327 -14.83 1.84 21.03
N GLN A 328 -14.88 0.59 20.56
CA GLN A 328 -13.82 -0.02 19.74
C GLN A 328 -13.62 0.67 18.38
N ALA A 329 -14.70 1.16 17.76
CA ALA A 329 -14.60 1.91 16.51
C ALA A 329 -13.80 3.20 16.71
N LEU A 330 -13.97 3.86 17.86
CA LEU A 330 -13.25 5.08 18.24
C LEU A 330 -11.81 4.82 18.67
N GLU A 331 -11.50 3.64 19.20
CA GLU A 331 -10.11 3.22 19.44
C GLU A 331 -9.34 3.04 18.13
N CYS A 332 -10.02 2.58 17.07
CA CYS A 332 -9.43 2.40 15.74
C CYS A 332 -9.38 3.70 14.94
N ASP A 333 -10.41 4.54 15.06
CA ASP A 333 -10.53 5.83 14.39
C ASP A 333 -11.26 6.84 15.29
N GLU A 334 -10.48 7.66 16.00
CA GLU A 334 -10.99 8.69 16.91
C GLU A 334 -11.78 9.80 16.18
N LYS A 335 -11.68 9.88 14.85
CA LYS A 335 -12.40 10.87 14.02
C LYS A 335 -13.67 10.28 13.41
N ASN A 336 -14.05 9.05 13.77
CA ASN A 336 -15.28 8.45 13.28
C ASN A 336 -16.52 9.13 13.86
N ALA A 337 -17.10 10.05 13.09
CA ALA A 337 -18.22 10.89 13.52
C ALA A 337 -19.48 10.05 13.85
N GLN A 338 -19.76 9.01 13.07
CA GLN A 338 -20.91 8.13 13.28
C GLN A 338 -20.78 7.28 14.54
N ALA A 339 -19.57 6.81 14.88
CA ALA A 339 -19.29 6.10 16.12
C ALA A 339 -19.50 7.02 17.33
N TRP A 340 -18.99 8.25 17.28
CA TRP A 340 -19.25 9.27 18.31
C TRP A 340 -20.74 9.53 18.49
N PHE A 341 -21.48 9.72 17.40
CA PHE A 341 -22.92 9.94 17.45
C PHE A 341 -23.69 8.76 18.04
N SER A 342 -23.34 7.55 17.62
CA SER A 342 -23.98 6.31 18.12
C SER A 342 -23.68 6.07 19.59
N LEU A 343 -22.46 6.34 20.04
CA LEU A 343 -22.08 6.29 21.46
C LEU A 343 -22.79 7.37 22.28
N ALA A 344 -22.93 8.59 21.75
CA ALA A 344 -23.66 9.67 22.40
C ALA A 344 -25.12 9.29 22.64
N LEU A 345 -25.78 8.65 21.67
CA LEU A 345 -27.14 8.11 21.82
C LEU A 345 -27.20 7.04 22.92
N CYS A 346 -26.24 6.13 22.98
CA CYS A 346 -26.17 5.12 24.06
C CYS A 346 -26.06 5.78 25.44
N LEU A 347 -25.19 6.78 25.57
CA LEU A 347 -24.98 7.51 26.83
C LEU A 347 -26.20 8.36 27.23
N GLU A 348 -26.90 8.95 26.27
CA GLU A 348 -28.10 9.74 26.55
C GLU A 348 -29.29 8.87 26.98
N MET A 349 -29.47 7.73 26.31
CA MET A 349 -30.63 6.85 26.50
C MET A 349 -30.40 5.75 27.54
N GLY A 350 -29.16 5.54 27.98
CA GLY A 350 -28.78 4.44 28.87
C GLY A 350 -28.77 3.08 28.18
N TYR A 351 -28.47 3.04 26.88
CA TYR A 351 -28.34 1.77 26.17
C TYR A 351 -26.99 1.13 26.48
N GLY A 352 -27.04 -0.08 27.04
CA GLY A 352 -25.85 -0.83 27.40
C GLY A 352 -25.08 -0.30 28.62
N GLY A 353 -25.69 0.59 29.43
CA GLY A 353 -25.11 1.14 30.65
C GLY A 353 -25.94 2.28 31.23
N ASP A 354 -25.43 2.97 32.24
CA ASP A 354 -26.15 4.09 32.84
C ASP A 354 -26.19 5.32 31.92
N VAL A 355 -27.24 6.13 32.09
CA VAL A 355 -27.37 7.45 31.45
C VAL A 355 -26.26 8.37 31.95
N ASP A 356 -25.50 8.96 31.04
CA ASP A 356 -24.43 9.92 31.30
C ASP A 356 -24.52 11.09 30.31
N LEU A 357 -25.31 12.10 30.70
CA LEU A 357 -25.63 13.24 29.83
C LEU A 357 -24.41 14.14 29.55
N ASP A 358 -23.45 14.20 30.48
CA ASP A 358 -22.25 15.01 30.32
C ASP A 358 -21.30 14.37 29.29
N LYS A 359 -21.10 13.05 29.35
CA LYS A 359 -20.36 12.34 28.30
C LYS A 359 -21.13 12.32 26.98
N ALA A 360 -22.46 12.16 27.00
CA ALA A 360 -23.28 12.23 25.79
C ALA A 360 -23.10 13.57 25.07
N LYS A 361 -23.10 14.69 25.80
CA LYS A 361 -22.87 16.02 25.24
C LYS A 361 -21.51 16.13 24.56
N LYS A 362 -20.43 15.71 25.24
CA LYS A 362 -19.06 15.71 24.67
C LYS A 362 -18.97 14.84 23.41
N ALA A 363 -19.63 13.68 23.42
CA ALA A 363 -19.66 12.78 22.27
C ALA A 363 -20.43 13.39 21.08
N TYR A 364 -21.55 14.08 21.31
CA TYR A 364 -22.24 14.82 20.24
C TYR A 364 -21.42 15.99 19.68
N GLU A 365 -20.67 16.71 20.53
CA GLU A 365 -19.75 17.76 20.09
C GLU A 365 -18.64 17.18 19.20
N ALA A 366 -18.09 16.02 19.57
CA ALA A 366 -17.10 15.31 18.75
C ALA A 366 -17.71 14.83 17.42
N ALA A 367 -18.92 14.28 17.43
CA ALA A 367 -19.63 13.86 16.23
C ALA A 367 -19.81 15.04 15.25
N GLU A 368 -20.29 16.19 15.73
CA GLU A 368 -20.45 17.39 14.90
C GLU A 368 -19.11 17.90 14.37
N LYS A 369 -18.08 17.96 15.23
CA LYS A 369 -16.72 18.38 14.85
C LYS A 369 -16.16 17.52 13.71
N TYR A 370 -16.41 16.21 13.74
CA TYR A 370 -15.90 15.27 12.75
C TYR A 370 -16.82 15.04 11.55
N GLY A 371 -17.93 15.78 11.45
CA GLY A 371 -18.73 15.86 10.24
C GLY A 371 -20.10 15.19 10.30
N GLU A 372 -20.61 14.83 11.50
CA GLU A 372 -21.97 14.31 11.69
C GLU A 372 -22.93 15.42 12.18
N PRO A 373 -23.73 16.04 11.30
CA PRO A 373 -24.57 17.19 11.65
C PRO A 373 -25.70 16.86 12.63
N GLU A 374 -26.10 15.59 12.74
CA GLU A 374 -27.09 15.17 13.72
C GLU A 374 -26.59 15.36 15.16
N GLY A 375 -25.27 15.38 15.39
CA GLY A 375 -24.67 15.76 16.68
C GLY A 375 -25.09 17.17 17.12
N GLY A 376 -24.92 18.16 16.25
CA GLY A 376 -25.32 19.55 16.53
C GLY A 376 -26.83 19.72 16.72
N LYS A 377 -27.63 18.93 15.99
CA LYS A 377 -29.11 18.90 16.18
C LYS A 377 -29.47 18.29 17.53
N ALA A 378 -28.79 17.23 17.96
CA ALA A 378 -28.98 16.61 19.26
C ALA A 378 -28.61 17.56 20.41
N LEU A 379 -27.50 18.29 20.30
CA LEU A 379 -27.08 19.32 21.26
C LEU A 379 -28.14 20.42 21.43
N LYS A 380 -28.69 20.93 20.31
CA LYS A 380 -29.78 21.92 20.34
C LYS A 380 -31.04 21.37 21.02
N ARG A 381 -31.38 20.10 20.77
CA ARG A 381 -32.50 19.41 21.43
C ARG A 381 -32.28 19.30 22.95
N MET A 382 -31.07 18.99 23.38
CA MET A 382 -30.70 18.88 24.80
C MET A 382 -30.72 20.24 25.52
N ALA A 383 -30.50 21.36 24.81
CA ALA A 383 -30.50 22.71 25.37
C ALA A 383 -31.87 23.42 25.36
N GLY A 384 -32.87 22.90 24.64
CA GLY A 384 -34.17 23.55 24.46
C GLY A 384 -35.13 23.47 25.66
N PRO A 385 -36.27 24.21 25.64
CA PRO A 385 -37.21 24.34 26.77
C PRO A 385 -37.91 23.04 27.24
N GLY A 386 -37.66 21.90 26.57
CA GLY A 386 -38.14 20.57 26.96
C GLY A 386 -37.11 19.71 27.72
N ALA A 387 -35.88 20.19 27.93
CA ALA A 387 -34.79 19.44 28.57
C ALA A 387 -35.13 18.95 30.00
N GLY A 388 -35.90 19.75 30.75
CA GLY A 388 -36.37 19.41 32.10
C GLY A 388 -37.42 18.29 32.14
N HIS A 389 -38.11 18.01 31.02
CA HIS A 389 -39.08 16.90 30.95
C HIS A 389 -38.42 15.55 30.65
N LEU A 390 -37.25 15.53 30.00
CA LEU A 390 -36.48 14.28 29.82
C LEU A 390 -36.00 13.74 31.18
N LYS A 391 -35.46 14.61 32.05
CA LYS A 391 -35.05 14.25 33.42
C LYS A 391 -36.16 13.60 34.26
N LYS A 392 -37.44 13.97 34.03
CA LYS A 392 -38.60 13.38 34.73
C LYS A 392 -39.20 12.17 34.02
N ARG A 393 -39.13 12.10 32.69
CA ARG A 393 -39.73 11.03 31.88
C ARG A 393 -38.87 9.75 31.86
N ILE A 394 -37.57 9.86 32.14
CA ILE A 394 -36.63 8.73 32.28
C ILE A 394 -36.90 7.88 33.54
N ARG A 395 -37.63 8.40 34.54
CA ARG A 395 -38.03 7.61 35.74
C ARG A 395 -39.24 6.70 35.52
N GLY A 396 -39.86 6.69 34.35
CA GLY A 396 -41.01 5.83 34.10
C GLY A 396 -41.43 5.80 32.65
N LYS A 397 -41.24 4.62 32.02
CA LYS A 397 -41.67 4.20 30.68
C LYS A 397 -40.65 4.42 29.56
N SER A 398 -40.19 3.28 29.05
CA SER A 398 -39.63 3.07 27.72
C SER A 398 -40.55 3.67 26.65
N ILE A 399 -39.97 4.52 25.79
CA ILE A 399 -40.65 5.12 24.64
C ILE A 399 -40.01 4.54 23.38
N PRO A 400 -40.76 3.89 22.47
CA PRO A 400 -40.21 3.48 21.19
C PRO A 400 -40.23 4.68 20.23
N PRO A 401 -39.14 4.99 19.48
CA PRO A 401 -39.21 6.00 18.43
C PRO A 401 -39.44 5.37 17.04
N ARG A 402 -40.66 5.63 16.54
CA ARG A 402 -41.12 5.88 15.16
C ARG A 402 -40.71 4.94 14.01
N ASP A 403 -41.73 4.24 13.50
CA ASP A 403 -41.79 3.54 12.19
C ASP A 403 -41.04 4.25 11.05
N SER A 404 -40.04 3.57 10.51
CA SER A 404 -39.50 3.84 9.17
C SER A 404 -40.35 3.10 8.13
N ARG A 405 -41.37 3.76 7.58
CA ARG A 405 -42.06 3.29 6.38
C ARG A 405 -41.10 3.33 5.18
N SER A 406 -41.15 2.28 4.37
CA SER A 406 -40.35 2.04 3.16
C SER A 406 -40.24 3.28 2.25
N PRO A 407 -39.05 3.59 1.69
CA PRO A 407 -38.92 4.71 0.75
C PRO A 407 -39.58 4.35 -0.58
N LYS A 408 -40.62 5.11 -0.96
CA LYS A 408 -41.13 5.14 -2.33
C LYS A 408 -40.19 5.99 -3.20
N LYS A 409 -39.97 5.52 -4.43
CA LYS A 409 -39.16 6.11 -5.50
C LYS A 409 -39.31 7.64 -5.61
N GLU A 410 -38.21 8.38 -5.46
CA GLU A 410 -38.07 9.75 -5.98
C GLU A 410 -36.74 9.90 -6.75
N ARG A 411 -36.80 10.66 -7.87
CA ARG A 411 -35.70 10.91 -8.81
C ARG A 411 -34.72 11.97 -8.28
N PRO A 412 -33.43 11.95 -8.68
CA PRO A 412 -32.42 12.81 -8.07
C PRO A 412 -32.44 14.25 -8.61
N SER A 413 -32.20 15.21 -7.71
CA SER A 413 -31.87 16.60 -8.04
C SER A 413 -30.41 16.91 -7.68
N LYS A 414 -29.75 17.74 -8.51
CA LYS A 414 -28.31 18.10 -8.47
C LYS A 414 -27.96 18.98 -7.26
N GLY A 415 -26.80 18.76 -6.61
CA GLY A 415 -26.20 19.74 -5.70
C GLY A 415 -24.99 19.27 -4.87
N SER A 416 -23.80 19.77 -5.24
CA SER A 416 -22.54 20.01 -4.50
C SER A 416 -21.89 18.97 -3.57
N VAL A 417 -20.57 18.84 -3.79
CA VAL A 417 -19.56 17.93 -3.24
C VAL A 417 -19.00 18.39 -1.88
N THR A 418 -18.71 17.44 -0.98
CA THR A 418 -17.61 17.53 0.00
C THR A 418 -16.70 16.31 -0.13
N LYS A 419 -15.39 16.55 -0.05
CA LYS A 419 -14.31 15.56 -0.14
C LYS A 419 -14.26 14.75 1.17
N GLY A 420 -14.25 13.43 1.06
CA GLY A 420 -13.99 12.48 2.15
C GLY A 420 -13.65 11.13 1.55
N GLU A 421 -12.53 10.56 1.97
CA GLU A 421 -12.03 9.25 1.57
C GLU A 421 -12.99 8.14 1.99
N GLY A 422 -12.98 7.03 1.25
CA GLY A 422 -13.97 5.97 1.33
C GLY A 422 -14.19 5.43 2.74
N SER A 423 -15.42 5.55 3.22
CA SER A 423 -15.98 4.75 4.31
C SER A 423 -17.49 4.61 4.09
N GLY A 424 -18.10 3.63 4.76
CA GLY A 424 -19.37 3.01 4.39
C GLY A 424 -20.58 3.94 4.19
N LEU A 425 -21.65 3.35 3.66
CA LEU A 425 -22.98 3.95 3.46
C LEU A 425 -23.36 4.94 4.57
N GLU A 426 -23.27 6.24 4.30
CA GLU A 426 -24.02 7.26 5.02
C GLU A 426 -25.48 7.24 4.56
N VAL A 427 -26.40 7.19 5.51
CA VAL A 427 -27.84 7.26 5.28
C VAL A 427 -28.23 8.72 5.02
N PRO A 428 -28.86 9.08 3.89
CA PRO A 428 -29.33 10.46 3.69
C PRO A 428 -30.47 10.79 4.66
N SER A 429 -30.25 11.77 5.54
CA SER A 429 -31.27 12.32 6.45
C SER A 429 -32.30 13.15 5.65
N ALA A 430 -33.56 12.71 5.59
CA ALA A 430 -34.63 13.36 4.84
C ALA A 430 -35.13 14.65 5.54
N GLU A 431 -34.84 15.82 4.96
CA GLU A 431 -35.45 17.09 5.39
C GLU A 431 -36.91 17.20 4.95
N LYS A 432 -37.82 17.36 5.93
CA LYS A 432 -39.22 17.70 5.68
C LYS A 432 -39.37 19.18 5.27
N LYS A 433 -39.72 19.45 4.02
CA LYS A 433 -40.28 20.76 3.64
C LYS A 433 -41.68 20.91 4.26
N LYS A 434 -41.80 21.84 5.22
CA LYS A 434 -43.07 22.28 5.80
C LYS A 434 -43.92 22.95 4.72
N GLY A 435 -45.14 22.44 4.54
CA GLY A 435 -46.17 23.09 3.73
C GLY A 435 -46.48 24.48 4.28
N HIS A 436 -46.50 25.47 3.40
CA HIS A 436 -47.17 26.74 3.64
C HIS A 436 -48.56 26.67 3.03
N ARG A 437 -49.56 26.91 3.87
CA ARG A 437 -50.97 27.01 3.50
C ARG A 437 -51.34 28.51 3.47
N ARG A 438 -52.08 28.88 2.41
CA ARG A 438 -52.96 30.04 2.21
C ARG A 438 -52.32 31.37 1.73
N THR A 439 -52.82 31.86 0.60
CA THR A 439 -53.85 32.93 0.53
C THR A 439 -54.68 32.84 -0.76
N ARG A 440 -55.95 33.23 -0.65
CA ARG A 440 -56.96 33.47 -1.72
C ARG A 440 -56.68 34.81 -2.41
N SER A 441 -56.95 34.92 -3.72
CA SER A 441 -57.83 35.96 -4.35
C SER A 441 -57.90 35.72 -5.87
N MET A 442 -59.09 35.41 -6.40
CA MET A 442 -59.86 36.24 -7.35
C MET A 442 -59.15 36.70 -8.64
N GLY A 443 -59.58 36.13 -9.77
CA GLY A 443 -60.27 36.84 -10.85
C GLY A 443 -59.48 37.76 -11.78
N ARG A 444 -59.42 37.36 -13.07
CA ARG A 444 -59.82 38.09 -14.31
C ARG A 444 -58.87 37.74 -15.46
N GLY A 445 -59.46 37.54 -16.64
CA GLY A 445 -58.78 37.32 -17.92
C GLY A 445 -59.34 36.11 -18.61
#